data_AF-A0A7X1FWT7-F1
#
_entry.id   AF-A0A7X1FWT7-F1
#
_cell.length_a   1.000
_cell.length_b   1.000
_cell.length_c   1.000
_cell.angle_alpha   90.00
_cell.angle_beta   90.00
_cell.angle_gamma   90.00
#
_symmetry.space_group_name_H-M   'P 1'
#
loop_
_entity.id
_entity.type
_entity.pdbx_description
1 polymer ?
#
loop_
_entity_poly.entity_id
_entity_poly.type
_entity_poly.pdbx_seq_one_letter_code
_entity_poly.pdbx_strand_id
1 'polypeptide(L)'
;MPVATLSTQGARWQEIRLPDRPILIEPRAIAELEALAQPLALAAPREWRGEGPLAAAVAALGDLPAALRDDISALVARFAALLGLSEVRIRLEAINTNACRKIHADYTDVRLITTYFGPGTDYVPHGHEPIEANLKRLPAGTIALFKGRLFHDGHPPCFHRSPPVGDTGERRLVLVIDTPLEASRTGEAAFPLPC
;
A
#
# COMPACT_ATOMS: atom_id res chain seq x y z
N MET A 1 31.68 -19.73 12.83
CA MET A 1 30.55 -19.45 11.93
C MET A 1 29.70 -18.36 12.59
N PRO A 2 29.73 -17.10 12.15
CA PRO A 2 28.84 -16.10 12.73
C PRO A 2 27.44 -16.33 12.18
N VAL A 3 26.47 -16.46 13.09
CA VAL A 3 25.03 -16.40 12.78
C VAL A 3 24.76 -15.01 12.22
N ALA A 4 24.24 -14.95 11.00
CA ALA A 4 23.81 -13.70 10.39
C ALA A 4 22.69 -13.10 11.25
N THR A 5 22.98 -11.97 11.88
CA THR A 5 22.00 -11.13 12.55
C THR A 5 20.99 -10.67 11.50
N LEU A 6 19.76 -11.21 11.57
CA LEU A 6 18.64 -10.74 10.76
C LEU A 6 18.48 -9.23 11.00
N SER A 7 18.61 -8.45 9.93
CA SER A 7 18.44 -7.00 9.96
C SER A 7 17.09 -6.64 10.58
N THR A 8 17.11 -5.70 11.53
CA THR A 8 15.98 -5.22 12.34
C THR A 8 14.83 -4.58 11.54
N GLN A 9 14.89 -4.54 10.21
CA GLN A 9 13.84 -4.02 9.33
C GLN A 9 12.72 -5.02 9.01
N GLY A 10 12.98 -6.34 9.11
CA GLY A 10 11.96 -7.38 8.87
C GLY A 10 10.91 -7.49 9.99
N ALA A 11 11.25 -7.07 11.21
CA ALA A 11 10.39 -7.21 12.39
C ALA A 11 9.17 -6.28 12.39
N ARG A 12 9.21 -5.16 11.66
CA ARG A 12 8.18 -4.11 11.76
C ARG A 12 6.87 -4.48 11.06
N TRP A 13 6.90 -5.03 9.84
CA TRP A 13 5.66 -5.26 9.08
C TRP A 13 4.76 -6.34 9.69
N GLN A 14 5.32 -7.28 10.44
CA GLN A 14 4.55 -8.32 11.15
C GLN A 14 3.58 -7.71 12.17
N GLU A 15 3.85 -6.51 12.69
CA GLU A 15 2.96 -5.82 13.63
C GLU A 15 1.59 -5.51 13.02
N ILE A 16 1.44 -5.48 11.70
CA ILE A 16 0.11 -5.38 11.08
C ILE A 16 -0.79 -6.55 11.49
N ARG A 17 -0.24 -7.67 11.98
CA ARG A 17 -1.04 -8.80 12.47
C ARG A 17 -1.65 -8.57 13.84
N LEU A 18 -1.17 -7.59 14.61
CA LEU A 18 -1.72 -7.28 15.93
C LEU A 18 -3.17 -6.79 15.80
N PRO A 19 -4.13 -7.28 16.61
CA PRO A 19 -5.55 -6.93 16.47
C PRO A 19 -5.82 -5.42 16.48
N ASP A 20 -5.14 -4.67 17.36
CA ASP A 20 -5.26 -3.23 17.56
C ASP A 20 -4.43 -2.38 16.57
N ARG A 21 -3.84 -3.00 15.54
CA ARG A 21 -3.02 -2.33 14.54
C ARG A 21 -3.74 -2.27 13.18
N PRO A 22 -4.70 -1.36 12.95
CA PRO A 22 -5.38 -1.25 11.66
C PRO A 22 -4.47 -0.75 10.54
N ILE A 23 -3.41 -0.02 10.88
CA ILE A 23 -2.45 0.55 9.93
C ILE A 23 -1.02 0.39 10.44
N LEU A 24 -0.11 0.11 9.53
CA LEU A 24 1.33 0.21 9.75
C LEU A 24 1.92 1.25 8.81
N ILE A 25 2.81 2.10 9.34
CA ILE A 25 3.40 3.23 8.61
C ILE A 25 4.92 3.12 8.69
N GLU A 26 5.58 3.06 7.54
CA GLU A 26 7.04 3.05 7.40
C GLU A 26 7.48 4.25 6.55
N PRO A 27 7.99 5.32 7.18
CA PRO A 27 8.60 6.44 6.47
C PRO A 27 9.88 6.01 5.75
N ARG A 28 10.13 6.59 4.57
CA ARG A 28 11.37 6.41 3.83
C ARG A 28 11.67 7.63 2.96
N ALA A 29 12.94 7.85 2.68
CA ALA A 29 13.37 8.86 1.71
C ALA A 29 13.19 8.33 0.29
N ILE A 30 12.61 9.14 -0.59
CA ILE A 30 12.29 8.73 -1.97
C ILE A 30 12.71 9.76 -3.02
N ALA A 31 13.60 10.71 -2.71
CA ALA A 31 13.86 11.86 -3.60
C ALA A 31 14.16 11.47 -5.07
N GLU A 32 14.92 10.40 -5.28
CA GLU A 32 15.19 9.86 -6.62
C GLU A 32 13.93 9.26 -7.27
N LEU A 33 13.18 8.43 -6.54
CA LEU A 33 11.95 7.83 -7.01
C LEU A 33 10.87 8.88 -7.29
N GLU A 34 10.81 9.94 -6.48
CA GLU A 34 9.88 11.07 -6.64
C GLU A 34 10.16 11.83 -7.93
N ALA A 35 11.43 12.10 -8.24
CA ALA A 35 11.84 12.73 -9.50
C ALA A 35 11.45 11.87 -10.72
N LEU A 36 11.59 10.54 -10.61
CA LEU A 36 11.18 9.59 -11.66
C LEU A 36 9.65 9.46 -11.78
N ALA A 37 8.93 9.61 -10.67
CA ALA A 37 7.48 9.51 -10.61
C ALA A 37 6.76 10.77 -11.11
N GLN A 38 7.39 11.95 -10.98
CA GLN A 38 6.81 13.22 -11.42
C GLN A 38 6.31 13.20 -12.89
N PRO A 39 7.09 12.81 -13.91
CA PRO A 39 6.60 12.80 -15.29
C PRO A 39 5.43 11.83 -15.49
N LEU A 40 5.39 10.70 -14.76
CA LEU A 40 4.27 9.75 -14.79
C LEU A 40 3.00 10.37 -14.16
N ALA A 41 3.13 11.10 -13.04
CA ALA A 41 2.02 11.84 -12.43
C ALA A 41 1.47 12.94 -13.36
N LEU A 42 2.34 13.61 -14.11
CA LEU A 42 1.96 14.61 -15.11
C LEU A 42 1.27 14.00 -16.34
N ALA A 43 1.23 12.68 -16.50
CA ALA A 43 0.44 11.99 -17.51
C ALA A 43 -1.00 11.67 -17.05
N ALA A 44 -1.44 12.15 -15.89
CA ALA A 44 -2.78 11.90 -15.36
C ALA A 44 -3.91 12.42 -16.29
N PRO A 45 -5.06 11.72 -16.39
CA PRO A 45 -5.34 10.44 -15.72
C PRO A 45 -4.73 9.26 -16.49
N ARG A 46 -4.03 8.38 -15.78
CA ARG A 46 -3.49 7.14 -16.35
C ARG A 46 -3.38 6.06 -15.29
N GLU A 47 -3.63 4.82 -15.69
CA GLU A 47 -3.56 3.67 -14.82
C GLU A 47 -2.75 2.56 -15.48
N TRP A 48 -1.95 1.88 -14.67
CA TRP A 48 -1.23 0.66 -15.03
C TRP A 48 -1.66 -0.42 -14.05
N ARG A 49 -2.01 -1.61 -14.56
CA ARG A 49 -2.51 -2.73 -13.76
C ARG A 49 -1.71 -3.98 -14.02
N GLY A 50 -1.52 -4.77 -12.97
CA GLY A 50 -0.99 -6.13 -13.05
C GLY A 50 -1.67 -7.04 -12.05
N GLU A 51 -1.87 -8.29 -12.42
CA GLU A 51 -2.49 -9.30 -11.56
C GLU A 51 -1.88 -10.68 -11.88
N GLY A 52 -1.68 -11.51 -10.86
CA GLY A 52 -1.10 -12.85 -10.98
C GLY A 52 0.25 -12.98 -10.24
N PRO A 53 1.12 -13.91 -10.67
CA PRO A 53 2.41 -14.15 -10.01
C PRO A 53 3.25 -12.88 -9.92
N LEU A 54 4.01 -12.74 -8.82
CA LEU A 54 4.69 -11.49 -8.41
C LEU A 54 5.43 -10.79 -9.57
N ALA A 55 6.32 -11.50 -10.26
CA ALA A 55 7.11 -10.94 -11.36
C ALA A 55 6.24 -10.58 -12.58
N ALA A 56 5.23 -11.40 -12.90
CA ALA A 56 4.31 -11.15 -14.01
C ALA A 56 3.41 -9.93 -13.74
N ALA A 57 2.93 -9.78 -12.50
CA ALA A 57 2.14 -8.62 -12.09
C ALA A 57 2.96 -7.32 -12.21
N VAL A 58 4.23 -7.32 -11.84
CA VAL A 58 5.11 -6.15 -12.02
C VAL A 58 5.41 -5.89 -13.50
N ALA A 59 5.68 -6.94 -14.28
CA ALA A 59 5.94 -6.81 -15.72
C ALA A 59 4.74 -6.22 -16.48
N ALA A 60 3.52 -6.56 -16.06
CA ALA A 60 2.28 -6.04 -16.64
C ALA A 60 2.08 -4.52 -16.48
N LEU A 61 2.82 -3.87 -15.57
CA LEU A 61 2.84 -2.41 -15.47
C LEU A 61 3.49 -1.72 -16.69
N GLY A 62 4.05 -2.49 -17.63
CA GLY A 62 4.64 -1.97 -18.85
C GLY A 62 5.98 -1.30 -18.60
N ASP A 63 6.34 -0.33 -19.44
CA ASP A 63 7.62 0.37 -19.33
C ASP A 63 7.58 1.46 -18.25
N LEU A 64 8.50 1.36 -17.29
CA LEU A 64 8.67 2.22 -16.13
C LEU A 64 10.17 2.44 -15.92
N PRO A 65 10.59 3.58 -15.37
CA PRO A 65 11.99 3.79 -14.97
C PRO A 65 12.49 2.64 -14.10
N ALA A 66 13.70 2.14 -14.38
CA ALA A 66 14.24 0.92 -13.75
C ALA A 66 14.19 0.99 -12.22
N ALA A 67 14.68 2.08 -11.62
CA ALA A 67 14.67 2.25 -10.17
C ALA A 67 13.24 2.24 -9.56
N LEU A 68 12.24 2.78 -10.28
CA LEU A 68 10.85 2.73 -9.83
C LEU A 68 10.26 1.32 -9.94
N ARG A 69 10.59 0.57 -11.00
CA ARG A 69 10.21 -0.83 -11.16
C ARG A 69 10.85 -1.71 -10.08
N ASP A 70 12.12 -1.49 -9.78
CA ASP A 70 12.87 -2.25 -8.78
C ASP A 70 12.27 -2.00 -7.39
N ASP A 71 11.91 -0.76 -7.07
CA ASP A 71 11.22 -0.42 -5.82
C ASP A 71 9.85 -1.11 -5.72
N ILE A 72 9.03 -1.03 -6.79
CA ILE A 72 7.74 -1.73 -6.84
C ILE A 72 7.93 -3.23 -6.66
N SER A 73 8.93 -3.82 -7.30
CA SER A 73 9.26 -5.26 -7.18
C SER A 73 9.62 -5.64 -5.74
N ALA A 74 10.43 -4.82 -5.07
CA ALA A 74 10.81 -5.02 -3.69
C ALA A 74 9.60 -4.93 -2.74
N LEU A 75 8.71 -3.96 -2.96
CA LEU A 75 7.47 -3.82 -2.18
C LEU A 75 6.53 -5.01 -2.39
N VAL A 76 6.36 -5.46 -3.63
CA VAL A 76 5.57 -6.66 -3.97
C VAL A 76 6.13 -7.89 -3.29
N ALA A 77 7.44 -8.13 -3.38
CA ALA A 77 8.08 -9.28 -2.74
C ALA A 77 7.93 -9.26 -1.23
N ARG A 78 8.12 -8.09 -0.59
CA ARG A 78 7.97 -7.94 0.87
C ARG A 78 6.52 -8.11 1.32
N PHE A 79 5.56 -7.56 0.57
CA PHE A 79 4.13 -7.70 0.85
C PHE A 79 3.65 -9.15 0.69
N ALA A 80 4.07 -9.82 -0.38
CA ALA A 80 3.76 -11.22 -0.61
C ALA A 80 4.37 -12.13 0.47
N ALA A 81 5.62 -11.89 0.87
CA ALA A 81 6.27 -12.63 1.95
C ALA A 81 5.58 -12.43 3.31
N LEU A 82 5.11 -11.21 3.59
CA LEU A 82 4.35 -10.90 4.81
C LEU A 82 3.04 -11.69 4.90
N LEU A 83 2.35 -11.90 3.77
CA LEU A 83 1.00 -12.47 3.74
C LEU A 83 0.96 -13.92 3.23
N GLY A 84 2.09 -14.50 2.83
CA GLY A 84 2.16 -15.85 2.28
C GLY A 84 1.49 -15.98 0.90
N LEU A 85 1.68 -14.97 0.03
CA LEU A 85 1.03 -14.90 -1.27
C LEU A 85 1.95 -15.39 -2.39
N SER A 86 1.40 -16.17 -3.32
CA SER A 86 2.03 -16.50 -4.61
C SER A 86 1.62 -15.56 -5.75
N GLU A 87 0.56 -14.77 -5.54
CA GLU A 87 0.00 -13.85 -6.52
C GLU A 87 -0.42 -12.55 -5.84
N VAL A 88 -0.41 -11.45 -6.59
CA VAL A 88 -0.80 -10.12 -6.12
C VAL A 88 -1.60 -9.39 -7.18
N ARG A 89 -2.34 -8.37 -6.76
CA ARG A 89 -2.90 -7.34 -7.65
C ARG A 89 -2.17 -6.03 -7.40
N ILE A 90 -1.73 -5.38 -8.47
CA ILE A 90 -0.98 -4.12 -8.42
C ILE A 90 -1.70 -3.09 -9.29
N ARG A 91 -1.84 -1.89 -8.76
CA ARG A 91 -2.24 -0.69 -9.53
C ARG A 91 -1.22 0.41 -9.29
N LEU A 92 -0.76 1.03 -10.37
CA LEU A 92 -0.09 2.32 -10.34
C LEU A 92 -1.03 3.32 -11.00
N GLU A 93 -1.31 4.43 -10.34
CA GLU A 93 -2.34 5.38 -10.79
C GLU A 93 -1.80 6.81 -10.75
N ALA A 94 -1.82 7.47 -11.91
CA ALA A 94 -1.64 8.91 -12.05
C ALA A 94 -3.01 9.58 -11.98
N ILE A 95 -3.25 10.34 -10.92
CA ILE A 95 -4.57 10.90 -10.57
C ILE A 95 -4.50 12.42 -10.58
N ASN A 96 -5.49 13.06 -11.21
CA ASN A 96 -5.75 14.51 -11.21
C ASN A 96 -7.22 14.84 -10.87
N THR A 97 -8.00 13.87 -10.41
CA THR A 97 -9.43 14.03 -10.09
C THR A 97 -9.73 13.63 -8.65
N ASN A 98 -10.94 13.98 -8.21
CA ASN A 98 -11.43 13.79 -6.85
C ASN A 98 -12.03 12.38 -6.59
N ALA A 99 -11.39 11.30 -7.05
CA ALA A 99 -11.85 9.95 -6.73
C ALA A 99 -11.76 9.68 -5.22
N CYS A 100 -12.77 9.01 -4.64
CA CYS A 100 -12.75 8.47 -3.27
C CYS A 100 -12.55 9.49 -2.12
N ARG A 101 -13.23 10.66 -2.17
CA ARG A 101 -13.21 11.70 -1.12
C ARG A 101 -13.83 11.29 0.22
N LYS A 102 -14.69 10.26 0.23
CA LYS A 102 -15.38 9.81 1.45
C LYS A 102 -14.43 8.96 2.29
N ILE A 103 -14.42 9.19 3.60
CA ILE A 103 -13.70 8.35 4.55
C ILE A 103 -14.34 6.95 4.49
N HIS A 104 -13.54 5.94 4.17
CA HIS A 104 -14.00 4.56 4.01
C HIS A 104 -12.93 3.58 4.48
N ALA A 105 -13.33 2.32 4.56
CA ALA A 105 -12.43 1.19 4.70
C ALA A 105 -12.74 0.21 3.58
N ASP A 106 -11.69 -0.28 2.93
CA ASP A 106 -11.78 -1.19 1.79
C ASP A 106 -12.31 -2.56 2.18
N TYR A 107 -12.93 -3.24 1.22
CA TYR A 107 -13.27 -4.67 1.31
C TYR A 107 -12.12 -5.50 0.74
N THR A 108 -11.02 -5.52 1.49
CA THR A 108 -9.80 -6.29 1.21
C THR A 108 -9.26 -6.86 2.52
N ASP A 109 -8.29 -7.77 2.46
CA ASP A 109 -7.59 -8.30 3.63
C ASP A 109 -6.58 -7.25 4.14
N VAL A 110 -5.43 -7.14 3.49
CA VAL A 110 -4.46 -6.06 3.69
C VAL A 110 -4.18 -5.40 2.35
N ARG A 111 -4.01 -4.08 2.36
CA ARG A 111 -3.61 -3.28 1.20
C ARG A 111 -2.35 -2.50 1.52
N LEU A 112 -1.37 -2.53 0.62
CA LEU A 112 -0.24 -1.59 0.66
C LEU A 112 -0.57 -0.38 -0.19
N ILE A 113 -0.32 0.82 0.33
CA ILE A 113 -0.38 2.08 -0.42
C ILE A 113 0.93 2.86 -0.21
N THR A 114 1.50 3.37 -1.30
CA THR A 114 2.59 4.38 -1.27
C THR A 114 2.34 5.41 -2.37
N THR A 115 2.43 6.70 -2.03
CA THR A 115 2.37 7.78 -3.02
C THR A 115 3.78 8.20 -3.39
N TYR A 116 4.20 7.99 -4.63
CA TYR A 116 5.55 8.36 -5.09
C TYR A 116 5.71 9.84 -5.41
N PHE A 117 4.64 10.52 -5.81
CA PHE A 117 4.65 11.94 -6.13
C PHE A 117 3.32 12.56 -5.73
N GLY A 118 3.36 13.78 -5.18
CA GLY A 118 2.17 14.56 -4.82
C GLY A 118 1.52 14.17 -3.47
N PRO A 119 0.29 14.64 -3.20
CA PRO A 119 -0.37 14.44 -1.91
C PRO A 119 -0.60 12.97 -1.56
N GLY A 120 -0.11 12.56 -0.37
CA GLY A 120 -0.31 11.21 0.13
C GLY A 120 -1.74 10.91 0.60
N THR A 121 -2.03 9.62 0.79
CA THR A 121 -3.33 9.15 1.29
C THR A 121 -3.62 9.68 2.69
N ASP A 122 -4.86 10.11 2.93
CA ASP A 122 -5.33 10.50 4.26
C ASP A 122 -5.82 9.27 5.01
N TYR A 123 -5.52 9.17 6.31
CA TYR A 123 -5.99 8.09 7.18
C TYR A 123 -6.47 8.63 8.52
N VAL A 124 -7.28 7.83 9.20
CA VAL A 124 -7.74 8.09 10.57
C VAL A 124 -6.88 7.26 11.53
N PRO A 125 -6.20 7.89 12.51
CA PRO A 125 -5.45 7.16 13.52
C PRO A 125 -6.33 6.18 14.30
N HIS A 126 -5.75 5.07 14.76
CA HIS A 126 -6.47 4.11 15.59
C HIS A 126 -7.00 4.77 16.87
N GLY A 127 -8.22 4.40 17.28
CA GLY A 127 -8.90 4.99 18.44
C GLY A 127 -9.64 6.30 18.18
N HIS A 128 -9.61 6.82 16.95
CA HIS A 128 -10.32 8.05 16.56
C HIS A 128 -11.54 7.75 15.67
N GLU A 129 -12.57 8.59 15.79
CA GLU A 129 -13.74 8.53 14.92
C GLU A 129 -13.40 8.91 13.47
N PRO A 130 -14.04 8.28 12.47
CA PRO A 130 -13.79 8.52 11.04
C PRO A 130 -14.45 9.82 10.54
N ILE A 131 -14.02 10.95 11.10
CA ILE A 131 -14.45 12.31 10.77
C ILE A 131 -13.27 13.12 10.21
N GLU A 132 -13.57 14.18 9.47
CA GLU A 132 -12.52 14.96 8.78
C GLU A 132 -11.49 15.57 9.73
N ALA A 133 -11.90 16.00 10.92
CA ALA A 133 -11.02 16.61 11.94
C ALA A 133 -9.94 15.65 12.46
N ASN A 134 -10.14 14.33 12.33
CA ASN A 134 -9.19 13.31 12.78
C ASN A 134 -8.26 12.82 11.66
N LEU A 135 -8.42 13.30 10.42
CA LEU A 135 -7.59 12.86 9.31
C LEU A 135 -6.15 13.33 9.46
N LYS A 136 -5.23 12.43 9.18
CA LYS A 136 -3.81 12.71 9.01
C LYS A 136 -3.39 12.33 7.60
N ARG A 137 -2.53 13.14 6.99
CA ARG A 137 -1.96 12.86 5.67
C ARG A 137 -0.65 12.12 5.80
N LEU A 138 -0.49 11.05 5.03
CA LEU A 138 0.81 10.41 4.86
C LEU A 138 1.72 11.30 3.99
N PRO A 139 3.00 11.50 4.36
CA PRO A 139 3.99 12.08 3.45
C PRO A 139 4.20 11.20 2.21
N ALA A 140 4.57 11.82 1.09
CA ALA A 140 5.01 11.08 -0.09
C ALA A 140 6.18 10.13 0.26
N GLY A 141 6.21 8.97 -0.41
CA GLY A 141 7.17 7.89 -0.19
C GLY A 141 6.87 6.98 0.98
N THR A 142 6.00 7.40 1.91
CA THR A 142 5.62 6.56 3.06
C THR A 142 4.96 5.27 2.58
N ILE A 143 5.46 4.13 3.05
CA ILE A 143 4.82 2.84 2.83
C ILE A 143 3.80 2.64 3.94
N ALA A 144 2.55 2.41 3.59
CA ALA A 144 1.51 2.13 4.57
C ALA A 144 0.75 0.85 4.22
N LEU A 145 0.59 -0.02 5.23
CA LEU A 145 -0.24 -1.22 5.17
C LEU A 145 -1.56 -0.92 5.88
N PHE A 146 -2.68 -1.14 5.20
CA PHE A 146 -4.03 -0.87 5.67
C PHE A 146 -4.76 -2.20 5.81
N LYS A 147 -5.30 -2.49 7.00
CA LYS A 147 -6.30 -3.55 7.14
C LYS A 147 -7.60 -3.11 6.49
N GLY A 148 -8.11 -3.91 5.57
CA GLY A 148 -9.47 -3.79 5.08
C GLY A 148 -10.44 -4.57 5.96
N ARG A 149 -11.72 -4.53 5.61
CA ARG A 149 -12.82 -5.15 6.36
C ARG A 149 -12.84 -6.68 6.32
N LEU A 150 -12.06 -7.27 5.43
CA LEU A 150 -11.97 -8.72 5.26
C LEU A 150 -10.74 -9.32 5.95
N PHE A 151 -9.96 -8.48 6.64
CA PHE A 151 -9.00 -8.99 7.62
C PHE A 151 -9.79 -9.72 8.71
N HIS A 152 -9.28 -10.84 9.21
CA HIS A 152 -10.00 -11.82 10.06
C HIS A 152 -10.92 -11.21 11.15
N ASP A 153 -11.86 -11.99 11.70
CA ASP A 153 -12.78 -11.50 12.75
C ASP A 153 -12.07 -10.83 13.96
N GLY A 154 -12.71 -9.80 14.52
CA GLY A 154 -12.28 -9.15 15.76
C GLY A 154 -11.26 -8.02 15.61
N HIS A 155 -11.03 -7.51 14.40
CA HIS A 155 -10.13 -6.37 14.16
C HIS A 155 -10.91 -5.10 13.74
N PRO A 156 -10.39 -3.89 14.04
CA PRO A 156 -10.84 -2.66 13.40
C PRO A 156 -10.19 -2.50 12.01
N PRO A 157 -10.93 -2.03 10.99
CA PRO A 157 -10.32 -1.68 9.71
C PRO A 157 -9.61 -0.33 9.78
N CYS A 158 -8.74 -0.04 8.82
CA CYS A 158 -8.19 1.31 8.65
C CYS A 158 -9.12 2.18 7.81
N PHE A 159 -9.65 3.23 8.43
CA PHE A 159 -10.37 4.27 7.73
C PHE A 159 -9.41 5.23 7.03
N HIS A 160 -9.64 5.48 5.74
CA HIS A 160 -8.80 6.32 4.90
C HIS A 160 -9.58 6.93 3.74
N ARG A 161 -8.96 7.85 3.02
CA ARG A 161 -9.48 8.44 1.78
C ARG A 161 -8.37 8.95 0.87
N SER A 162 -8.70 9.15 -0.40
CA SER A 162 -7.85 9.96 -1.28
C SER A 162 -7.93 11.43 -0.84
N PRO A 163 -6.80 12.17 -0.82
CA PRO A 163 -6.83 13.61 -0.56
C PRO A 163 -7.63 14.33 -1.66
N PRO A 164 -8.29 15.45 -1.33
CA PRO A 164 -8.98 16.27 -2.32
C PRO A 164 -7.94 16.98 -3.22
N VAL A 165 -7.71 16.47 -4.42
CA VAL A 165 -6.73 17.01 -5.40
C VAL A 165 -7.37 17.66 -6.62
N GLY A 166 -8.64 17.38 -6.91
CA GLY A 166 -9.27 17.78 -8.16
C GLY A 166 -9.55 19.28 -8.28
N ASP A 167 -9.69 19.98 -7.16
CA ASP A 167 -9.97 21.43 -7.13
C ASP A 167 -8.71 22.27 -6.89
N THR A 168 -7.56 21.63 -6.63
CA THR A 168 -6.27 22.28 -6.34
C THR A 168 -5.32 22.27 -7.54
N GLY A 169 -5.65 21.54 -8.61
CA GLY A 169 -4.76 21.31 -9.76
C GLY A 169 -3.60 20.35 -9.47
N GLU A 170 -3.59 19.74 -8.28
CA GLU A 170 -2.56 18.80 -7.86
C GLU A 170 -2.67 17.46 -8.61
N ARG A 171 -1.54 16.79 -8.73
CA ARG A 171 -1.45 15.46 -9.33
C ARG A 171 -0.68 14.55 -8.40
N ARG A 172 -1.02 13.27 -8.42
CA ARG A 172 -0.29 12.25 -7.65
C ARG A 172 -0.06 10.98 -8.45
N LEU A 173 1.06 10.32 -8.17
CA LEU A 173 1.32 8.95 -8.60
C LEU A 173 1.26 8.04 -7.37
N VAL A 174 0.27 7.16 -7.31
CA VAL A 174 0.08 6.23 -6.19
C VAL A 174 0.21 4.78 -6.65
N LEU A 175 0.93 3.98 -5.88
CA LEU A 175 0.96 2.54 -5.98
C LEU A 175 0.02 1.93 -4.93
N VAL A 176 -0.77 0.97 -5.37
CA VAL A 176 -1.61 0.12 -4.53
C VAL A 176 -1.28 -1.33 -4.82
N ILE A 177 -1.04 -2.12 -3.78
CA ILE A 177 -0.89 -3.58 -3.87
C ILE A 177 -1.95 -4.22 -2.98
N ASP A 178 -2.74 -5.11 -3.56
CA ASP A 178 -3.84 -5.82 -2.92
C ASP A 178 -3.59 -7.33 -2.94
N THR A 179 -4.21 -8.04 -2.00
CA THR A 179 -4.42 -9.49 -2.09
C THR A 179 -5.34 -9.82 -3.28
N PRO A 180 -5.18 -10.99 -3.94
CA PRO A 180 -6.17 -11.49 -4.91
C PRO A 180 -7.56 -11.64 -4.28
N LEU A 181 -8.63 -11.54 -5.08
CA LEU A 181 -10.02 -11.62 -4.62
C LEU A 181 -10.36 -12.97 -3.98
N GLU A 182 -9.75 -14.05 -4.47
CA GLU A 182 -9.72 -15.36 -3.82
C GLU A 182 -8.28 -15.61 -3.42
N ALA A 183 -7.95 -15.38 -2.15
CA ALA A 183 -6.57 -15.54 -1.70
C ALA A 183 -6.13 -17.00 -1.87
N SER A 184 -5.39 -17.30 -2.93
CA SER A 184 -4.65 -18.56 -3.10
C SER A 184 -3.48 -18.56 -2.11
N ARG A 185 -3.80 -18.66 -0.82
CA ARG A 185 -2.82 -18.81 0.25
C ARG A 185 -2.22 -20.19 0.09
N THR A 186 -0.93 -20.25 -0.23
CA THR A 186 -0.23 -21.52 -0.31
C THR A 186 0.10 -21.98 1.10
N GLY A 187 -0.57 -23.03 1.55
CA GLY A 187 -0.32 -23.67 2.85
C GLY A 187 -1.19 -23.14 3.99
N GLU A 188 -1.52 -24.06 4.89
CA GLU A 188 -2.33 -23.92 6.10
C GLU A 188 -1.77 -22.82 7.03
N ALA A 189 -2.23 -21.59 6.79
CA ALA A 189 -2.14 -20.49 7.74
C ALA A 189 -3.44 -19.68 7.64
N ALA A 190 -4.55 -20.31 8.03
CA ALA A 190 -5.53 -19.56 8.79
C ALA A 190 -4.74 -18.94 9.95
N PHE A 191 -4.69 -17.60 10.01
CA PHE A 191 -3.86 -16.87 10.97
C PHE A 191 -4.08 -17.47 12.36
N PRO A 192 -3.09 -18.13 12.99
CA PRO A 192 -3.24 -18.50 14.37
C PRO A 192 -3.33 -17.19 15.17
N LEU A 193 -4.44 -17.03 15.89
CA LEU A 193 -4.56 -15.97 16.89
C LEU A 193 -3.33 -16.05 17.81
N PRO A 194 -2.67 -14.94 18.17
CA PRO A 194 -1.73 -14.97 19.27
C PRO A 194 -2.48 -15.47 20.51
N CYS A 195 -1.94 -16.51 21.14
CA CYS A 195 -2.48 -17.07 22.38
C CYS A 195 -2.53 -16.03 23.51
#